data_AF-A0A1S1P6I9-F1
#
_entry.id   AF-A0A1S1P6I9-F1
#
_cell.length_a   1.000
_cell.length_b   1.000
_cell.length_c   1.000
_cell.angle_alpha   90.00
_cell.angle_beta   90.00
_cell.angle_gamma   90.00
#
_symmetry.space_group_name_H-M   'P 1'
#
loop_
_entity.id
_entity.type
_entity.pdbx_description
1 polymer ?
#
loop_
_entity_poly.entity_id
_entity_poly.type
_entity_poly.pdbx_seq_one_letter_code
_entity_poly.pdbx_strand_id
1 'polypeptide(L)' 'MITWNDGQTSTFTFTAQIQTLPAASIVTLAGTITAGRFKGRTAVETIQIPQLNLLQCSTTGITDSTDLATLIIV' A
#
# COMPACT_ATOMS: atom_id res chain seq x y z
N MET A 1 -6.85 -6.44 3.92
CA MET A 1 -7.54 -7.49 3.12
C MET A 1 -7.57 -7.01 1.69
N ILE A 2 -7.25 -7.86 0.73
CA ILE A 2 -7.35 -7.54 -0.69
C ILE A 2 -8.62 -8.19 -1.23
N THR A 3 -9.42 -7.43 -1.97
CA THR A 3 -10.62 -7.91 -2.65
C THR A 3 -10.35 -7.91 -4.15
N TRP A 4 -10.51 -9.07 -4.79
CA TRP A 4 -10.27 -9.25 -6.22
C TRP A 4 -11.56 -8.99 -7.02
N ASN A 5 -11.41 -8.67 -8.30
CA ASN A 5 -12.54 -8.43 -9.20
C ASN A 5 -13.39 -9.67 -9.49
N ASP A 6 -12.90 -10.87 -9.16
CA ASP A 6 -13.63 -12.13 -9.27
C ASP A 6 -14.40 -12.51 -7.99
N GLY A 7 -14.46 -11.60 -7.01
CA GLY A 7 -15.17 -11.81 -5.75
C GLY A 7 -14.39 -12.59 -4.69
N GLN A 8 -13.19 -13.10 -5.01
CA GLN A 8 -12.33 -13.72 -4.01
C GLN A 8 -11.60 -12.68 -3.16
N THR A 9 -11.07 -13.10 -2.01
CA THR A 9 -10.28 -12.25 -1.12
C THR A 9 -8.95 -12.87 -0.77
N SER A 10 -7.99 -12.04 -0.36
CA SER A 10 -6.71 -12.45 0.23
C SER A 10 -6.47 -11.71 1.54
N THR A 11 -6.05 -12.44 2.58
CA THR A 11 -5.56 -11.84 3.83
C THR A 11 -4.05 -11.69 3.73
N PHE A 12 -3.58 -10.45 3.63
CA PHE A 12 -2.15 -10.11 3.53
C PHE A 12 -1.63 -9.68 4.91
N THR A 13 -0.66 -10.42 5.45
CA THR A 13 0.07 -10.07 6.66
C THR A 13 1.46 -9.60 6.26
N PHE A 14 1.83 -8.40 6.66
CA PHE A 14 3.03 -7.73 6.18
C PHE A 14 3.70 -6.91 7.27
N THR A 15 4.98 -6.60 7.05
CA THR A 15 5.67 -5.49 7.70
C THR A 15 5.75 -4.31 6.73
N ALA A 16 5.64 -3.09 7.26
CA ALA A 16 5.72 -1.88 6.48
C ALA A 16 7.09 -1.21 6.65
N GLN A 17 7.70 -0.81 5.54
CA GLN A 17 8.83 0.10 5.52
C GLN A 17 8.44 1.37 4.77
N ILE A 18 8.75 2.53 5.37
CA ILE A 18 8.42 3.83 4.81
C ILE A 18 9.73 4.56 4.55
N GLN A 19 9.91 5.02 3.32
CA GLN A 19 11.02 5.87 2.92
C GLN A 19 10.46 7.23 2.49
N THR A 20 10.76 8.27 3.27
CA THR A 20 10.38 9.65 2.93
C THR A 20 11.50 10.29 2.11
N LEU A 21 11.18 10.72 0.89
CA LEU A 21 12.08 11.43 -0.03
C LEU A 21 11.59 12.87 -0.24
N PRO A 22 12.45 13.77 -0.78
CA PRO A 22 12.06 15.16 -1.01
C PRO A 22 10.89 15.37 -1.97
N ALA A 23 10.53 14.40 -2.81
CA ALA A 23 9.45 14.52 -3.79
C ALA A 23 8.29 13.54 -3.57
N ALA A 24 8.50 12.49 -2.78
CA ALA A 24 7.53 11.43 -2.56
C ALA A 24 7.90 10.61 -1.32
N SER A 25 6.92 9.92 -0.75
CA SER A 25 7.14 8.82 0.18
C SER A 25 6.89 7.51 -0.54
N ILE A 26 7.77 6.54 -0.35
CA ILE A 26 7.60 5.17 -0.85
C ILE A 26 7.28 4.29 0.34
N VAL A 27 6.14 3.61 0.30
CA VAL A 27 5.75 2.61 1.28
C VAL A 27 5.91 1.23 0.66
N THR A 28 6.69 0.37 1.28
CA THR A 28 6.86 -1.03 0.87
C THR A 28 6.28 -1.93 1.96
N LEU A 29 5.30 -2.73 1.58
CA LEU A 29 4.67 -3.74 2.44
C LEU A 29 5.16 -5.11 1.97
N ALA A 30 5.90 -5.83 2.81
CA ALA A 30 6.44 -7.15 2.47
C ALA A 30 5.93 -8.20 3.45
N GLY A 31 5.48 -9.35 2.92
CA GLY A 31 4.98 -10.41 3.78
C GLY A 31 4.36 -11.59 3.02
N THR A 32 3.33 -12.19 3.61
CA THR A 32 2.69 -13.40 3.08
C THR A 32 1.18 -13.30 3.08
N ILE A 33 0.56 -14.00 2.12
CA ILE A 33 -0.89 -14.18 2.09
C ILE A 33 -1.25 -15.35 3.01
N THR A 34 -1.94 -15.07 4.12
CA THR A 34 -2.24 -16.05 5.18
C THR A 34 -3.60 -16.75 4.99
N ALA A 35 -4.50 -16.17 4.20
CA ALA A 35 -5.80 -16.77 3.88
C ALA A 35 -6.33 -16.33 2.51
N GLY A 36 -7.25 -17.12 1.96
CA GLY A 36 -7.94 -16.82 0.69
C GLY A 36 -7.13 -17.15 -0.56
N ARG A 37 -7.40 -16.43 -1.64
CA ARG A 37 -6.70 -16.59 -2.92
C ARG A 37 -5.21 -16.34 -2.71
N PHE A 38 -4.36 -17.16 -3.32
CA PHE A 38 -2.89 -17.11 -3.19
C PHE A 38 -2.35 -17.39 -1.78
N LYS A 39 -3.13 -18.04 -0.89
CA LYS A 39 -2.65 -18.46 0.44
C LYS A 39 -1.30 -19.19 0.36
N GLY A 40 -0.38 -18.83 1.25
CA GLY A 40 0.98 -19.38 1.35
C GLY A 40 2.00 -18.70 0.45
N ARG A 41 1.58 -17.80 -0.46
CA ARG A 41 2.48 -17.04 -1.33
C ARG A 41 3.05 -15.83 -0.62
N THR A 42 4.26 -15.45 -1.02
CA THR A 42 4.86 -14.17 -0.61
C THR A 42 4.27 -13.05 -1.44
N ALA A 43 4.14 -11.87 -0.85
CA ALA A 43 3.65 -10.68 -1.54
C ALA A 43 4.44 -9.44 -1.15
N VAL A 44 4.63 -8.55 -2.13
CA VAL A 44 5.21 -7.22 -1.95
C VAL A 44 4.30 -6.19 -2.59
N GLU A 45 3.87 -5.21 -1.81
CA GLU A 45 3.12 -4.05 -2.29
C GLU A 45 3.97 -2.79 -2.15
N THR A 46 4.10 -2.03 -3.23
CA THR A 46 4.82 -0.76 -3.25
C THR A 46 3.84 0.35 -3.59
N ILE A 47 3.73 1.33 -2.71
CA ILE A 47 2.85 2.49 -2.84
C ILE A 47 3.72 3.74 -2.95
N GLN A 48 3.48 4.54 -3.99
CA GLN A 48 4.16 5.82 -4.17
C GLN A 48 3.18 6.94 -3.82
N ILE A 49 3.44 7.61 -2.69
CA ILE A 49 2.67 8.74 -2.21
C ILE A 49 3.43 10.01 -2.62
N PRO A 50 2.93 10.82 -3.58
CA PRO A 50 3.55 12.10 -3.92
C PRO A 50 3.64 13.01 -2.69
N GLN A 51 4.58 13.95 -2.69
CA GLN A 51 4.64 14.92 -1.60
C GLN A 51 3.31 15.67 -1.47
N LEU A 52 2.83 15.71 -0.24
CA LEU A 52 1.62 16.44 0.12
C LEU A 52 1.84 17.93 -0.10
N ASN A 53 0.85 18.61 -0.66
CA ASN A 53 0.89 20.06 -0.80
C ASN A 53 0.83 20.69 0.60
N LEU A 54 1.92 21.32 1.03
CA LEU A 54 2.06 21.92 2.36
C LEU A 54 1.01 23.01 2.63
N LEU A 55 0.51 23.71 1.59
CA LEU A 55 -0.61 24.65 1.78
C LEU A 55 -1.90 23.93 2.14
N GLN A 56 -2.17 22.75 1.56
CA GLN A 56 -3.34 21.95 1.95
C GLN A 56 -3.21 21.47 3.40
N CYS A 57 -2.00 21.09 3.82
CA CYS A 57 -1.71 20.74 5.22
C CYS A 57 -1.87 21.93 6.19
N SER A 58 -1.72 23.17 5.73
CA SER A 58 -1.82 24.37 6.58
C SER A 58 -3.25 24.79 6.96
N THR A 59 -4.26 24.13 6.40
CA THR A 59 -5.68 24.39 6.68
C THR A 59 -6.30 23.28 7.53
N THR A 60 -7.19 22.47 6.98
CA THR A 60 -7.80 21.31 7.64
C THR A 60 -6.91 20.06 7.65
N GLY A 61 -5.80 20.08 6.90
CA GLY A 61 -5.00 18.88 6.65
C GLY A 61 -5.52 18.04 5.49
N ILE A 62 -4.84 16.92 5.23
CA ILE A 62 -5.26 15.91 4.26
C ILE A 62 -5.80 14.73 5.05
N THR A 63 -7.08 14.40 4.86
CA THR A 63 -7.74 13.26 5.52
C THR A 63 -7.57 11.97 4.74
N ASP A 64 -7.54 12.08 3.41
CA ASP A 64 -7.50 10.94 2.49
C ASP A 64 -6.64 11.29 1.26
N SER A 65 -5.87 10.32 0.77
CA SER A 65 -5.17 10.39 -0.51
C SER A 65 -5.45 9.13 -1.33
N THR A 66 -5.34 9.24 -2.65
CA THR A 66 -5.40 8.09 -3.56
C THR A 66 -4.12 8.08 -4.37
N ASP A 67 -3.37 6.99 -4.25
CA ASP A 67 -2.00 6.88 -4.72
C ASP A 67 -1.82 5.61 -5.55
N LEU A 68 -0.76 5.56 -6.35
CA LEU A 68 -0.45 4.39 -7.16
C LEU A 68 0.21 3.31 -6.32
N ALA A 69 -0.36 2.12 -6.37
CA ALA A 69 0.16 0.92 -5.74
C ALA A 69 0.45 -0.18 -6.78
N THR A 70 1.56 -0.89 -6.63
CA THR A 70 1.89 -2.10 -7.37
C THR A 70 1.98 -3.27 -6.40
N LEU A 71 1.22 -4.33 -6.65
CA LEU A 71 1.24 -5.56 -5.87
C LEU A 71 1.84 -6.70 -6.70
N ILE A 72 2.87 -7.36 -6.16
CA ILE A 72 3.51 -8.54 -6.74
C ILE A 72 3.28 -9.72 -5.79
N ILE A 73 2.81 -10.85 -6.34
CA ILE A 73 2.61 -12.11 -5.61
C ILE A 73 3.51 -13.18 -6.24
N VAL A 74 4.34 -13.81 -5.43
CA VAL A 74 5.40 -14.77 -5.84
C VAL A 74 5.21 -16.14 -5.25
#